data_AF-A0A6G1LE60-F1
#
_entry.id   AF-A0A6G1LE60-F1
#
_cell.length_a   1.000
_cell.length_b   1.000
_cell.length_c   1.000
_cell.angle_alpha   90.00
_cell.angle_beta   90.00
_cell.angle_gamma   90.00
#
_symmetry.space_group_name_H-M   'P 1'
#
loop_
_entity.id
_entity.type
_entity.pdbx_description
1 polymer ?
#
loop_
_entity_poly.entity_id
_entity_poly.type
_entity_poly.pdbx_seq_one_letter_code
_entity_poly.pdbx_strand_id
1 'polypeptide(L)'
;MRGFASAAAIAATFVGAALADVDPIVIKGSKFFYKTNGTQFFIRGVAYQQDYTGNGTTTGSDGDYTDPLQNIDNLKRDIPYLTQLRTNVIRTYAIDPTVDHTEAMSLLAEAGIYVISDLSSPSESIDRSDPTWNDALYARYTSVVDNMANFTNTLGFFAGNEVSNAPNNTDASAFVKAAVRDMKAYIKEKDYRTIGVGYATNDDASIRVNMADYFDCGNQTDAIDFWGYNIYSWCGDSSYTESGYDVRTQEFSNYSVPAFFAEYGCNSVEPRPFTEVQALYGDEMSPVWSGGIVYMYFQETNDYGLVSVSGNTVSTLSDFDNYSRQIANVTPSSVAMSAYSPSNSPAACPATGSTWAAVATPLPPTPNQELCSCMYDTLSCVVSSSTNSSDYGTLFGEVCGYGDDICAGFAANATTGDYGAYGMCNSTEQLALAFNNYYIKQSSQASACSFDGSATLKSSSTGGSACSSLIKEAGGTAGTGTVTSAPSGTGAGAASSGSSSSSKGAAAGSPVPSYSSVLPVAFVAVLAMVSGMGMILL
;
A
#
# COMPACT_ATOMS: atom_id res chain seq x y z
N MET A 1 28.42 -60.60 -28.09
CA MET A 1 26.97 -60.34 -28.03
C MET A 1 26.69 -59.44 -26.85
N ARG A 2 26.07 -58.29 -27.14
CA ARG A 2 25.17 -57.48 -26.30
C ARG A 2 25.68 -57.04 -24.93
N GLY A 3 26.12 -55.79 -24.90
CA GLY A 3 26.38 -55.02 -23.69
C GLY A 3 25.09 -54.70 -22.92
N PHE A 4 25.25 -54.54 -21.62
CA PHE A 4 24.25 -53.96 -20.74
C PHE A 4 24.69 -52.53 -20.41
N ALA A 5 23.93 -51.56 -20.92
CA ALA A 5 24.03 -50.17 -20.53
C ALA A 5 23.34 -50.00 -19.18
N SER A 6 24.10 -49.59 -18.16
CA SER A 6 23.53 -49.14 -16.88
C SER A 6 22.98 -47.72 -17.08
N ALA A 7 21.66 -47.60 -17.13
CA ALA A 7 20.99 -46.30 -17.03
C ALA A 7 21.04 -45.83 -15.57
N ALA A 8 21.88 -44.85 -15.28
CA ALA A 8 21.83 -44.12 -14.03
C ALA A 8 20.64 -43.14 -14.08
N ALA A 9 19.60 -43.43 -13.32
CA ALA A 9 18.51 -42.48 -13.09
C ALA A 9 19.04 -41.35 -12.19
N ILE A 10 19.31 -40.19 -12.78
CA ILE A 10 19.53 -38.95 -12.03
C ILE A 10 18.15 -38.54 -11.50
N ALA A 11 17.89 -38.87 -10.23
CA ALA A 11 16.81 -38.25 -9.48
C ALA A 11 17.19 -36.78 -9.28
N ALA A 12 16.65 -35.89 -10.12
CA ALA A 12 16.65 -34.47 -9.85
C ALA A 12 15.74 -34.23 -8.64
N THR A 13 16.32 -34.27 -7.44
CA THR A 13 15.69 -33.66 -6.27
C THR A 13 15.60 -32.17 -6.54
N PHE A 14 14.40 -31.70 -6.92
CA PHE A 14 14.00 -30.33 -6.70
C PHE A 14 14.09 -30.08 -5.19
N VAL A 15 15.24 -29.62 -4.72
CA VAL A 15 15.32 -28.90 -3.45
C VAL A 15 14.60 -27.60 -3.75
N GLY A 16 13.30 -27.54 -3.47
CA GLY A 16 12.63 -26.26 -3.33
C GLY A 16 13.45 -25.46 -2.32
N ALA A 17 13.93 -24.29 -2.72
CA ALA A 17 14.51 -23.36 -1.78
C ALA A 17 13.47 -23.19 -0.66
N ALA A 18 13.80 -23.64 0.55
CA ALA A 18 12.99 -23.31 1.69
C ALA A 18 13.07 -21.79 1.79
N LEU A 19 11.97 -21.09 1.50
CA LEU A 19 11.87 -19.66 1.71
C LEU A 19 12.33 -19.39 3.15
N ALA A 20 13.30 -18.50 3.31
CA ALA A 20 13.69 -18.07 4.64
C ALA A 20 12.47 -17.40 5.28
N ASP A 21 11.94 -18.03 6.33
CA ASP A 21 10.71 -17.60 6.98
C ASP A 21 11.06 -16.96 8.32
N VAL A 22 10.65 -15.70 8.52
CA VAL A 22 10.75 -15.01 9.81
C VAL A 22 9.40 -14.99 10.49
N ASP A 23 9.39 -14.96 11.82
CA ASP A 23 8.15 -14.92 12.59
C ASP A 23 7.34 -13.66 12.21
N PRO A 24 6.13 -13.78 11.64
CA PRO A 24 5.36 -12.61 11.22
C PRO A 24 5.11 -11.65 12.38
N ILE A 25 5.00 -10.35 12.08
CA ILE A 25 4.59 -9.35 13.06
C ILE A 25 3.06 -9.23 13.07
N VAL A 26 2.48 -9.19 14.26
CA VAL A 26 1.05 -9.01 14.50
C VAL A 26 0.80 -7.79 15.38
N ILE A 27 -0.40 -7.23 15.25
CA ILE A 27 -0.85 -6.06 16.00
C ILE A 27 -1.79 -6.51 17.11
N LYS A 28 -1.59 -5.97 18.31
CA LYS A 28 -2.55 -6.06 19.42
C LYS A 28 -2.58 -4.70 20.11
N GLY A 29 -3.72 -4.02 20.11
CA GLY A 29 -3.82 -2.64 20.60
C GLY A 29 -2.80 -1.74 19.91
N SER A 30 -2.13 -0.88 20.68
CA SER A 30 -1.14 0.07 20.16
C SER A 30 0.29 -0.47 20.04
N LYS A 31 0.46 -1.80 19.95
CA LYS A 31 1.79 -2.44 19.92
C LYS A 31 1.90 -3.54 18.88
N PHE A 32 3.11 -3.68 18.33
CA PHE A 32 3.52 -4.79 17.49
C PHE A 32 4.14 -5.92 18.32
N PHE A 33 3.94 -7.16 17.88
CA PHE A 33 4.52 -8.35 18.50
C PHE A 33 4.93 -9.39 17.47
N TYR A 34 5.97 -10.15 17.77
CA TYR A 34 6.27 -11.39 17.07
C TYR A 34 5.13 -12.40 17.30
N LYS A 35 4.58 -12.95 16.22
CA LYS A 35 3.38 -13.80 16.26
C LYS A 35 3.56 -15.05 17.12
N THR A 36 4.72 -15.71 17.03
CA THR A 36 4.95 -17.02 17.64
C THR A 36 5.40 -16.90 19.09
N ASN A 37 6.38 -16.03 19.39
CA ASN A 37 6.93 -15.91 20.75
C ASN A 37 6.28 -14.80 21.60
N GLY A 38 5.51 -13.90 20.98
CA GLY A 38 4.78 -12.84 21.66
C GLY A 38 5.64 -11.74 22.30
N THR A 39 6.92 -11.64 21.97
CA THR A 39 7.74 -10.50 22.40
C THR A 39 7.36 -9.25 21.62
N GLN A 40 7.39 -8.09 22.28
CA GLN A 40 7.09 -6.81 21.63
C GLN A 40 8.13 -6.50 20.56
N PHE A 41 7.67 -6.10 19.39
CA PHE A 41 8.50 -5.69 18.27
C PHE A 41 8.63 -4.16 18.25
N PHE A 42 9.88 -3.67 18.25
CA PHE A 42 10.19 -2.26 18.03
C PHE A 42 10.89 -2.12 16.68
N ILE A 43 10.42 -1.18 15.87
CA ILE A 43 10.98 -0.84 14.57
C ILE A 43 12.31 -0.12 14.80
N ARG A 44 13.40 -0.67 14.25
CA ARG A 44 14.69 -0.03 14.03
C ARG A 44 14.88 0.03 12.52
N GLY A 45 14.28 1.04 11.92
CA GLY A 45 14.12 1.10 10.48
C GLY A 45 15.12 1.99 9.77
N VAL A 46 15.29 1.76 8.47
CA VAL A 46 15.98 2.66 7.54
C VAL A 46 15.13 2.83 6.28
N ALA A 47 14.91 4.05 5.82
CA ALA A 47 14.30 4.33 4.52
C ALA A 47 15.25 3.87 3.40
N TYR A 48 14.80 2.95 2.54
CA TYR A 48 15.64 2.27 1.55
C TYR A 48 15.03 2.40 0.15
N GLN A 49 15.30 3.54 -0.49
CA GLN A 49 14.86 3.87 -1.83
C GLN A 49 15.92 4.77 -2.46
N GLN A 50 16.35 4.47 -3.69
CA GLN A 50 17.24 5.35 -4.44
C GLN A 50 16.43 6.39 -5.20
N ASP A 51 17.00 7.57 -5.41
CA ASP A 51 16.39 8.55 -6.32
C ASP A 51 16.36 8.00 -7.74
N TYR A 52 15.30 8.37 -8.47
CA TYR A 52 15.21 8.03 -9.88
C TYR A 52 16.17 8.89 -10.70
N THR A 53 17.21 8.26 -11.25
CA THR A 53 18.01 8.84 -12.32
C THR A 53 17.61 8.12 -13.61
N GLY A 54 17.00 8.83 -14.57
CA GLY A 54 16.41 8.25 -15.79
C GLY A 54 17.36 7.50 -16.74
N ASN A 55 18.57 7.18 -16.30
CA ASN A 55 19.57 6.35 -16.95
C ASN A 55 19.89 5.05 -16.16
N GLY A 56 19.13 4.72 -15.11
CA GLY A 56 19.33 3.52 -14.27
C GLY A 56 18.86 2.22 -14.93
N THR A 57 19.47 1.09 -14.55
CA THR A 57 19.14 -0.27 -15.06
C THR A 57 17.96 -0.94 -14.34
N THR A 58 17.38 -0.27 -13.36
CA THR A 58 16.20 -0.69 -12.59
C THR A 58 15.20 0.45 -12.59
N THR A 59 14.38 0.45 -13.63
CA THR A 59 13.24 1.34 -13.79
C THR A 59 12.00 0.55 -13.42
N GLY A 60 11.14 1.08 -12.55
CA GLY A 60 9.78 0.58 -12.41
C GLY A 60 9.04 0.63 -13.75
N SER A 61 7.92 -0.08 -13.83
CA SER A 61 7.14 -0.26 -15.07
C SER A 61 6.83 1.04 -15.81
N ASP A 62 6.67 2.15 -15.08
CA ASP A 62 6.33 3.48 -15.61
C ASP A 62 7.56 4.37 -15.88
N GLY A 63 8.76 3.90 -15.54
CA GLY A 63 10.01 4.59 -15.85
C GLY A 63 10.19 5.92 -15.11
N ASP A 64 9.70 6.03 -13.87
CA ASP A 64 9.77 7.24 -13.02
C ASP A 64 10.25 6.96 -11.58
N TYR A 65 10.46 5.69 -11.21
CA TYR A 65 11.09 5.28 -9.94
C TYR A 65 12.06 4.11 -10.14
N THR A 66 12.94 3.90 -9.16
CA THR A 66 13.81 2.73 -9.08
C THR A 66 13.30 1.78 -8.00
N ASP A 67 12.97 0.55 -8.37
CA ASP A 67 12.60 -0.49 -7.40
C ASP A 67 13.85 -0.99 -6.63
N PRO A 68 13.94 -0.75 -5.31
CA PRO A 68 15.09 -1.14 -4.51
C PRO A 68 15.18 -2.65 -4.25
N LEU A 69 14.09 -3.41 -4.48
CA LEU A 69 14.01 -4.85 -4.29
C LEU A 69 14.28 -5.64 -5.59
N GLN A 70 14.24 -4.98 -6.75
CA GLN A 70 14.48 -5.63 -8.04
C GLN A 70 15.96 -6.01 -8.25
N ASN A 71 16.91 -5.18 -7.80
CA ASN A 71 18.34 -5.43 -8.00
C ASN A 71 18.95 -6.22 -6.85
N ILE A 72 19.00 -7.54 -7.02
CA ILE A 72 19.55 -8.47 -6.03
C ILE A 72 21.02 -8.20 -5.68
N ASP A 73 21.85 -7.79 -6.64
CA ASP A 73 23.27 -7.52 -6.37
C ASP A 73 23.45 -6.26 -5.50
N ASN A 74 22.65 -5.22 -5.75
CA ASN A 74 22.60 -4.04 -4.88
C ASN A 74 22.14 -4.45 -3.47
N LEU A 75 21.09 -5.27 -3.37
CA LEU A 75 20.57 -5.71 -2.08
C LEU A 75 21.60 -6.54 -1.29
N LYS A 76 22.30 -7.48 -1.95
CA LYS A 76 23.40 -8.27 -1.35
C LYS A 76 24.57 -7.38 -0.90
N ARG A 77 24.86 -6.31 -1.65
CA ARG A 77 25.87 -5.30 -1.29
C ARG A 77 25.46 -4.53 -0.04
N ASP A 78 24.18 -4.18 0.09
CA ASP A 78 23.68 -3.23 1.09
C ASP A 78 23.25 -3.88 2.42
N ILE A 79 22.73 -5.11 2.40
CA ILE A 79 22.32 -5.88 3.59
C ILE A 79 23.41 -5.93 4.69
N PRO A 80 24.70 -6.17 4.38
CA PRO A 80 25.76 -6.15 5.39
C PRO A 80 25.89 -4.82 6.13
N TYR A 81 25.57 -3.69 5.48
CA TYR A 81 25.58 -2.37 6.11
C TYR A 81 24.31 -2.13 6.91
N LEU A 82 23.14 -2.53 6.40
CA LEU A 82 21.88 -2.50 7.16
C LEU A 82 21.98 -3.33 8.45
N THR A 83 22.65 -4.48 8.39
CA THR A 83 22.89 -5.33 9.56
C THR A 83 23.79 -4.65 10.60
N GLN A 84 24.83 -3.92 10.17
CA GLN A 84 25.69 -3.12 11.05
C GLN A 84 24.93 -1.97 11.74
N LEU A 85 23.89 -1.45 11.08
CA LEU A 85 22.96 -0.47 11.65
C LEU A 85 21.89 -1.10 12.56
N ARG A 86 21.92 -2.43 12.77
CA ARG A 86 20.91 -3.20 13.52
C ARG A 86 19.49 -3.02 12.97
N THR A 87 19.39 -2.74 11.67
CA THR A 87 18.13 -2.56 10.97
C THR A 87 17.31 -3.85 11.05
N ASN A 88 16.04 -3.73 11.41
CA ASN A 88 15.07 -4.83 11.33
C ASN A 88 13.86 -4.48 10.46
N VAL A 89 13.77 -3.25 9.93
CA VAL A 89 12.74 -2.83 8.99
C VAL A 89 13.38 -1.96 7.90
N ILE A 90 13.02 -2.16 6.66
CA ILE A 90 13.20 -1.14 5.62
C ILE A 90 11.84 -0.57 5.20
N ARG A 91 11.81 0.72 4.88
CA ARG A 91 10.68 1.33 4.18
C ARG A 91 11.01 1.48 2.71
N THR A 92 10.15 0.97 1.83
CA THR A 92 10.21 1.17 0.38
C THR A 92 9.05 2.05 -0.05
N TYR A 93 9.33 3.11 -0.81
CA TYR A 93 8.32 4.09 -1.25
C TYR A 93 7.68 3.71 -2.58
N ALA A 94 8.38 2.94 -3.39
CA ALA A 94 7.85 2.40 -4.64
C ALA A 94 8.58 1.11 -5.02
N ILE A 95 7.80 0.06 -5.26
CA ILE A 95 8.24 -1.20 -5.87
C ILE A 95 7.48 -1.42 -7.19
N ASP A 96 8.00 -2.28 -8.06
CA ASP A 96 7.35 -2.72 -9.29
C ASP A 96 6.58 -4.03 -9.02
N PRO A 97 5.24 -4.00 -8.93
CA PRO A 97 4.48 -5.21 -8.62
C PRO A 97 4.49 -6.26 -9.75
N THR A 98 5.03 -5.94 -10.93
CA THR A 98 5.13 -6.86 -12.08
C THR A 98 6.37 -7.76 -12.04
N VAL A 99 7.34 -7.47 -11.16
CA VAL A 99 8.57 -8.27 -11.01
C VAL A 99 8.49 -9.20 -9.81
N ASP A 100 9.28 -10.28 -9.84
CA ASP A 100 9.33 -11.27 -8.76
C ASP A 100 10.30 -10.82 -7.65
N HIS A 101 9.77 -10.56 -6.45
CA HIS A 101 10.53 -10.17 -5.27
C HIS A 101 10.97 -11.32 -4.37
N THR A 102 10.77 -12.57 -4.78
CA THR A 102 11.02 -13.75 -3.93
C THR A 102 12.46 -13.81 -3.40
N GLU A 103 13.47 -13.61 -4.24
CA GLU A 103 14.88 -13.65 -3.79
C GLU A 103 15.20 -12.47 -2.87
N ALA A 104 14.72 -11.27 -3.20
CA ALA A 104 14.94 -10.07 -2.40
C ALA A 104 14.37 -10.21 -0.98
N MET A 105 13.10 -10.63 -0.90
CA MET A 105 12.42 -10.82 0.38
C MET A 105 13.03 -11.96 1.18
N SER A 106 13.53 -13.02 0.53
CA SER A 106 14.26 -14.10 1.20
C SER A 106 15.58 -13.60 1.81
N LEU A 107 16.37 -12.81 1.08
CA LEU A 107 17.63 -12.25 1.59
C LEU A 107 17.40 -11.31 2.78
N LEU A 108 16.34 -10.50 2.71
CA LEU A 108 15.93 -9.65 3.83
C LEU A 108 15.47 -10.48 5.03
N ALA A 109 14.68 -11.53 4.81
CA ALA A 109 14.24 -12.45 5.86
C ALA A 109 15.43 -13.18 6.52
N GLU A 110 16.42 -13.65 5.75
CA GLU A 110 17.66 -14.23 6.27
C GLU A 110 18.45 -13.26 7.17
N ALA A 111 18.40 -11.96 6.85
CA ALA A 111 18.98 -10.90 7.66
C ALA A 111 18.09 -10.46 8.85
N GLY A 112 16.88 -11.01 8.98
CA GLY A 112 15.91 -10.61 10.00
C GLY A 112 15.27 -9.23 9.76
N ILE A 113 15.23 -8.79 8.49
CA ILE A 113 14.71 -7.49 8.05
C ILE A 113 13.31 -7.67 7.46
N TYR A 114 12.37 -6.88 7.99
CA TYR A 114 11.00 -6.74 7.51
C TYR A 114 10.86 -5.56 6.56
N VAL A 115 9.77 -5.53 5.80
CA VAL A 115 9.47 -4.47 4.84
C VAL A 115 8.13 -3.83 5.19
N ILE A 116 8.12 -2.50 5.26
CA ILE A 116 6.90 -1.70 5.12
C ILE A 116 6.98 -1.06 3.73
N SER A 117 6.01 -1.35 2.87
CA SER A 117 5.97 -0.76 1.52
C SER A 117 4.81 0.22 1.40
N ASP A 118 5.07 1.38 0.85
CA ASP A 118 4.02 2.23 0.33
C ASP A 118 3.34 1.52 -0.87
N LEU A 119 2.02 1.66 -1.01
CA LEU A 119 1.24 1.05 -2.09
C LEU A 119 1.26 1.86 -3.39
N SER A 120 1.55 3.16 -3.25
CA SER A 120 1.60 4.10 -4.36
C SER A 120 2.94 4.07 -5.11
N SER A 121 3.02 4.86 -6.17
CA SER A 121 4.26 5.32 -6.80
C SER A 121 4.21 6.84 -7.00
N PRO A 122 5.30 7.49 -7.43
CA PRO A 122 5.26 8.92 -7.76
C PRO A 122 4.17 9.30 -8.77
N SER A 123 3.94 8.48 -9.81
CA SER A 123 2.91 8.72 -10.83
C SER A 123 1.54 8.12 -10.50
N GLU A 124 1.46 7.13 -9.62
CA GLU A 124 0.22 6.44 -9.24
C GLU A 124 -0.05 6.63 -7.74
N SER A 125 -0.48 7.85 -7.39
CA SER A 125 -0.83 8.24 -6.03
C SER A 125 -2.10 9.09 -6.01
N ILE A 126 -2.70 9.22 -4.82
CA ILE A 126 -3.81 10.16 -4.62
C ILE A 126 -3.23 11.58 -4.69
N ASP A 127 -3.61 12.33 -5.74
CA ASP A 127 -3.20 13.72 -5.90
C ASP A 127 -3.89 14.59 -4.86
N ARG A 128 -3.11 15.23 -3.98
CA ARG A 128 -3.66 16.10 -2.93
C ARG A 128 -4.41 17.33 -3.44
N SER A 129 -4.19 17.74 -4.68
CA SER A 129 -4.79 18.92 -5.29
C SER A 129 -6.10 18.62 -6.03
N ASP A 130 -6.28 17.36 -6.45
CA ASP A 130 -7.49 16.84 -7.09
C ASP A 130 -7.67 15.37 -6.69
N PRO A 131 -8.05 15.11 -5.43
CA PRO A 131 -7.98 13.76 -4.88
C PRO A 131 -9.02 12.85 -5.49
N THR A 132 -8.57 11.69 -5.97
CA THR A 132 -9.44 10.62 -6.46
C THR A 132 -9.01 9.28 -5.87
N TRP A 133 -9.98 8.37 -5.74
CA TRP A 133 -9.75 6.96 -5.46
C TRP A 133 -10.48 6.17 -6.54
N ASN A 134 -9.71 5.75 -7.55
CA ASN A 134 -10.23 5.30 -8.83
C ASN A 134 -9.71 3.89 -9.19
N ASP A 135 -10.20 3.34 -10.30
CA ASP A 135 -9.86 1.98 -10.73
C ASP A 135 -8.36 1.78 -10.98
N ALA A 136 -7.64 2.79 -11.46
CA ALA A 136 -6.20 2.70 -11.70
C ALA A 136 -5.42 2.62 -10.39
N LEU A 137 -5.72 3.50 -9.43
CA LEU A 137 -5.09 3.47 -8.10
C LEU A 137 -5.43 2.18 -7.33
N TYR A 138 -6.67 1.70 -7.44
CA TYR A 138 -7.06 0.41 -6.86
C TYR A 138 -6.26 -0.75 -7.46
N ALA A 139 -6.12 -0.79 -8.80
CA ALA A 139 -5.32 -1.81 -9.49
C ALA A 139 -3.85 -1.76 -9.07
N ARG A 140 -3.27 -0.55 -8.98
CA ARG A 140 -1.90 -0.34 -8.49
C ARG A 140 -1.73 -0.91 -7.09
N TYR A 141 -2.56 -0.49 -6.15
CA TYR A 141 -2.42 -0.86 -4.74
C TYR A 141 -2.63 -2.37 -4.53
N THR A 142 -3.65 -2.96 -5.18
CA THR A 142 -3.90 -4.41 -5.09
C THR A 142 -2.77 -5.23 -5.72
N SER A 143 -2.12 -4.73 -6.76
CA SER A 143 -0.96 -5.41 -7.37
C SER A 143 0.25 -5.44 -6.42
N VAL A 144 0.51 -4.35 -5.69
CA VAL A 144 1.55 -4.32 -4.65
C VAL A 144 1.22 -5.29 -3.51
N VAL A 145 -0.04 -5.32 -3.07
CA VAL A 145 -0.51 -6.28 -2.05
C VAL A 145 -0.30 -7.72 -2.53
N ASP A 146 -0.77 -8.08 -3.72
CA ASP A 146 -0.66 -9.43 -4.28
C ASP A 146 0.79 -9.89 -4.39
N ASN A 147 1.69 -8.98 -4.77
CA ASN A 147 3.11 -9.26 -4.91
C ASN A 147 3.78 -9.54 -3.54
N MET A 148 3.43 -8.76 -2.51
CA MET A 148 4.15 -8.76 -1.23
C MET A 148 3.49 -9.59 -0.12
N ALA A 149 2.19 -9.90 -0.21
CA ALA A 149 1.41 -10.47 0.89
C ALA A 149 1.84 -11.89 1.31
N ASN A 150 2.49 -12.63 0.41
CA ASN A 150 2.94 -13.99 0.68
C ASN A 150 4.23 -14.06 1.52
N PHE A 151 4.95 -12.95 1.66
CA PHE A 151 6.18 -12.92 2.45
C PHE A 151 5.89 -12.62 3.92
N THR A 152 6.44 -13.43 4.82
CA THR A 152 6.23 -13.26 6.26
C THR A 152 6.95 -12.06 6.85
N ASN A 153 8.00 -11.59 6.17
CA ASN A 153 8.68 -10.34 6.48
C ASN A 153 8.01 -9.09 5.88
N THR A 154 6.87 -9.21 5.18
CA THR A 154 6.00 -8.05 4.89
C THR A 154 5.28 -7.62 6.16
N LEU A 155 5.72 -6.53 6.79
CA LEU A 155 5.17 -6.04 8.06
C LEU A 155 3.83 -5.34 7.84
N GLY A 156 3.76 -4.47 6.82
CA GLY A 156 2.60 -3.63 6.59
C GLY A 156 2.71 -2.80 5.31
N PHE A 157 1.64 -2.08 5.01
CA PHE A 157 1.55 -1.20 3.86
C PHE A 157 1.15 0.22 4.25
N PHE A 158 1.70 1.24 3.59
CA PHE A 158 1.16 2.60 3.66
C PHE A 158 0.20 2.85 2.48
N ALA A 159 -1.05 3.20 2.77
CA ALA A 159 -2.05 3.57 1.76
C ALA A 159 -1.92 5.02 1.28
N GLY A 160 -1.07 5.81 1.93
CA GLY A 160 -0.74 7.17 1.55
C GLY A 160 0.42 7.70 2.38
N ASN A 161 1.12 8.68 1.81
CA ASN A 161 2.23 9.38 2.45
C ASN A 161 2.06 10.88 2.25
N GLU A 162 1.78 11.60 3.33
CA GLU A 162 1.61 13.06 3.35
C GLU A 162 0.68 13.59 2.26
N VAL A 163 -0.42 12.89 1.97
CA VAL A 163 -1.37 13.31 0.93
C VAL A 163 -1.93 14.66 1.32
N SER A 164 -2.70 14.70 2.41
CA SER A 164 -3.00 15.96 3.08
C SER A 164 -1.77 16.39 3.88
N ASN A 165 -1.27 17.58 3.59
CA ASN A 165 -0.06 18.12 4.21
C ASN A 165 -0.20 19.58 4.66
N ALA A 166 -1.33 20.22 4.38
CA ALA A 166 -1.64 21.59 4.76
C ALA A 166 -3.15 21.76 5.01
N PRO A 167 -3.60 22.83 5.72
CA PRO A 167 -5.02 23.07 5.99
C PRO A 167 -5.94 23.05 4.76
N ASN A 168 -5.43 23.47 3.61
CA ASN A 168 -6.21 23.66 2.37
C ASN A 168 -6.40 22.38 1.53
N ASN A 169 -5.90 21.23 1.96
CA ASN A 169 -6.02 19.95 1.24
C ASN A 169 -6.39 18.77 2.15
N THR A 170 -7.04 19.03 3.29
CA THR A 170 -7.45 18.01 4.26
C THR A 170 -8.63 17.15 3.82
N ASP A 171 -9.30 17.54 2.74
CA ASP A 171 -10.33 16.76 2.04
C ASP A 171 -9.77 15.47 1.41
N ALA A 172 -8.51 15.50 0.95
CA ALA A 172 -7.84 14.34 0.37
C ALA A 172 -7.74 13.15 1.36
N SER A 173 -7.74 13.40 2.68
CA SER A 173 -7.78 12.37 3.72
C SER A 173 -8.96 11.40 3.58
N ALA A 174 -10.11 11.83 3.06
CA ALA A 174 -11.25 10.94 2.85
C ALA A 174 -10.96 9.84 1.81
N PHE A 175 -10.20 10.18 0.78
CA PHE A 175 -9.81 9.25 -0.28
C PHE A 175 -8.73 8.28 0.21
N VAL A 176 -7.78 8.75 1.02
CA VAL A 176 -6.81 7.87 1.68
C VAL A 176 -7.52 6.90 2.63
N LYS A 177 -8.49 7.36 3.42
CA LYS A 177 -9.24 6.50 4.32
C LYS A 177 -10.11 5.47 3.56
N ALA A 178 -10.64 5.83 2.39
CA ALA A 178 -11.27 4.86 1.47
C ALA A 178 -10.26 3.82 0.95
N ALA A 179 -9.05 4.24 0.58
CA ALA A 179 -7.99 3.31 0.17
C ALA A 179 -7.60 2.34 1.31
N VAL A 180 -7.49 2.83 2.55
CA VAL A 180 -7.26 1.99 3.74
C VAL A 180 -8.36 0.94 3.89
N ARG A 181 -9.64 1.38 3.90
CA ARG A 181 -10.81 0.48 3.97
C ARG A 181 -10.72 -0.62 2.91
N ASP A 182 -10.48 -0.21 1.67
CA ASP A 182 -10.56 -1.09 0.51
C ASP A 182 -9.38 -2.07 0.44
N MET A 183 -8.16 -1.64 0.80
CA MET A 183 -7.01 -2.53 0.86
C MET A 183 -7.12 -3.54 1.99
N LYS A 184 -7.65 -3.15 3.15
CA LYS A 184 -7.95 -4.08 4.25
C LYS A 184 -9.01 -5.10 3.84
N ALA A 185 -10.06 -4.66 3.14
CA ALA A 185 -11.08 -5.54 2.59
C ALA A 185 -10.51 -6.52 1.56
N TYR A 186 -9.66 -6.04 0.64
CA TYR A 186 -9.02 -6.85 -0.39
C TYR A 186 -8.09 -7.93 0.20
N ILE A 187 -7.21 -7.56 1.15
CA ILE A 187 -6.33 -8.51 1.86
C ILE A 187 -7.15 -9.64 2.50
N LYS A 188 -8.29 -9.28 3.12
CA LYS A 188 -9.20 -10.25 3.73
C LYS A 188 -9.92 -11.13 2.71
N GLU A 189 -10.40 -10.55 1.60
CA GLU A 189 -11.08 -11.27 0.53
C GLU A 189 -10.17 -12.31 -0.14
N LYS A 190 -8.90 -11.98 -0.33
CA LYS A 190 -7.88 -12.85 -0.93
C LYS A 190 -7.38 -13.95 0.00
N ASP A 191 -7.90 -14.02 1.24
CA ASP A 191 -7.45 -14.95 2.28
C ASP A 191 -5.94 -14.87 2.56
N TYR A 192 -5.37 -13.67 2.42
CA TYR A 192 -3.99 -13.43 2.82
C TYR A 192 -3.86 -13.40 4.34
N ARG A 193 -2.62 -13.59 4.82
CA ARG A 193 -2.31 -13.32 6.23
C ARG A 193 -2.74 -11.88 6.56
N THR A 194 -3.23 -11.66 7.77
CA THR A 194 -3.45 -10.30 8.28
C THR A 194 -2.15 -9.51 8.22
N ILE A 195 -2.14 -8.46 7.39
CA ILE A 195 -1.08 -7.49 7.21
C ILE A 195 -1.72 -6.12 7.39
N GLY A 196 -1.11 -5.28 8.22
CA GLY A 196 -1.69 -3.97 8.53
C GLY A 196 -1.62 -3.01 7.35
N VAL A 197 -2.63 -2.17 7.20
CA VAL A 197 -2.61 -1.02 6.29
C VAL A 197 -2.67 0.27 7.09
N GLY A 198 -1.62 1.07 7.02
CA GLY A 198 -1.46 2.33 7.74
C GLY A 198 -1.40 3.55 6.86
N TYR A 199 -1.05 4.68 7.48
CA TYR A 199 -0.83 5.97 6.82
C TYR A 199 0.44 6.64 7.36
N ALA A 200 1.22 7.27 6.48
CA ALA A 200 2.37 8.10 6.85
C ALA A 200 2.01 9.58 6.67
N THR A 201 2.28 10.42 7.68
CA THR A 201 1.91 11.84 7.66
C THR A 201 3.10 12.76 7.91
N ASN A 202 2.98 14.03 7.50
CA ASN A 202 3.86 15.12 7.90
C ASN A 202 3.48 15.71 9.27
N ASP A 203 4.36 16.52 9.86
CA ASP A 203 4.18 17.21 11.16
C ASP A 203 3.69 18.68 11.04
N ASP A 204 2.69 18.94 10.17
CA ASP A 204 2.07 20.27 10.12
C ASP A 204 1.22 20.52 11.38
N ALA A 205 1.63 21.50 12.17
CA ALA A 205 1.03 21.80 13.48
C ALA A 205 -0.46 22.19 13.42
N SER A 206 -0.97 22.65 12.27
CA SER A 206 -2.35 23.11 12.11
C SER A 206 -3.34 21.95 11.88
N ILE A 207 -2.84 20.80 11.40
CA ILE A 207 -3.69 19.68 11.01
C ILE A 207 -3.32 18.36 11.67
N ARG A 208 -2.11 18.20 12.22
CA ARG A 208 -1.59 16.90 12.71
C ARG A 208 -2.48 16.18 13.71
N VAL A 209 -3.12 16.90 14.62
CA VAL A 209 -4.02 16.30 15.63
C VAL A 209 -5.29 15.79 14.95
N ASN A 210 -5.93 16.64 14.14
CA ASN A 210 -7.11 16.23 13.36
C ASN A 210 -6.79 15.06 12.42
N MET A 211 -5.58 15.03 11.85
CA MET A 211 -5.12 13.95 10.99
C MET A 211 -5.05 12.62 11.75
N ALA A 212 -4.35 12.60 12.87
CA ALA A 212 -4.24 11.42 13.73
C ALA A 212 -5.63 10.95 14.16
N ASP A 213 -6.45 11.86 14.68
CA ASP A 213 -7.81 11.54 15.11
C ASP A 213 -8.66 10.99 13.97
N TYR A 214 -8.60 11.59 12.78
CA TYR A 214 -9.40 11.19 11.63
C TYR A 214 -9.09 9.76 11.16
N PHE A 215 -7.83 9.38 11.08
CA PHE A 215 -7.44 8.06 10.61
C PHE A 215 -7.71 6.94 11.64
N ASP A 216 -7.75 7.27 12.94
CA ASP A 216 -8.09 6.32 14.02
C ASP A 216 -9.61 6.23 14.30
N CYS A 217 -10.37 7.29 13.99
CA CYS A 217 -11.78 7.37 14.39
C CYS A 217 -12.76 6.53 13.54
N GLY A 218 -13.99 6.41 14.03
CA GLY A 218 -15.13 5.90 13.28
C GLY A 218 -15.15 4.37 13.19
N ASN A 219 -15.64 3.84 12.07
CA ASN A 219 -15.67 2.39 11.85
C ASN A 219 -14.23 1.86 11.69
N GLN A 220 -13.87 0.89 12.52
CA GLN A 220 -12.51 0.35 12.60
C GLN A 220 -12.11 -0.51 11.38
N THR A 221 -13.08 -0.91 10.55
CA THR A 221 -12.77 -1.49 9.23
C THR A 221 -12.19 -0.45 8.26
N ASP A 222 -12.48 0.83 8.49
CA ASP A 222 -12.11 1.95 7.62
C ASP A 222 -10.92 2.73 8.21
N ALA A 223 -10.67 2.57 9.52
CA ALA A 223 -9.52 3.14 10.22
C ALA A 223 -8.22 2.41 9.85
N ILE A 224 -7.09 3.10 10.02
CA ILE A 224 -5.75 2.54 9.84
C ILE A 224 -5.45 1.44 10.85
N ASP A 225 -4.54 0.54 10.51
CA ASP A 225 -4.01 -0.47 11.44
C ASP A 225 -2.74 0.00 12.17
N PHE A 226 -2.04 1.01 11.64
CA PHE A 226 -0.90 1.66 12.29
C PHE A 226 -0.67 3.07 11.73
N TRP A 227 0.02 3.89 12.51
CA TRP A 227 0.34 5.28 12.21
C TRP A 227 1.83 5.49 12.04
N GLY A 228 2.21 6.06 10.91
CA GLY A 228 3.56 6.50 10.60
C GLY A 228 3.67 8.03 10.68
N TYR A 229 4.67 8.52 11.40
CA TYR A 229 4.88 9.96 11.53
C TYR A 229 6.24 10.38 10.94
N ASN A 230 6.25 11.22 9.92
CA ASN A 230 7.47 11.83 9.40
C ASN A 230 7.78 13.07 10.25
N ILE A 231 8.73 12.94 11.17
CA ILE A 231 9.00 13.95 12.20
C ILE A 231 10.48 14.32 12.24
N TYR A 232 10.73 15.62 12.10
CA TYR A 232 12.08 16.19 11.98
C TYR A 232 12.34 17.30 13.01
N SER A 233 11.52 17.38 14.07
CA SER A 233 11.60 18.47 15.06
C SER A 233 12.80 18.37 16.01
N TRP A 234 13.49 17.23 16.06
CA TRP A 234 14.75 17.05 16.79
C TRP A 234 15.95 17.24 15.85
N CYS A 235 16.68 18.35 16.02
CA CYS A 235 17.86 18.67 15.22
C CYS A 235 19.10 18.86 16.11
N GLY A 236 20.21 18.21 15.78
CA GLY A 236 21.47 18.33 16.53
C GLY A 236 21.36 17.78 17.96
N ASP A 237 22.02 18.45 18.90
CA ASP A 237 21.97 18.10 20.34
C ASP A 237 20.76 18.76 21.01
N SER A 238 19.57 18.25 20.69
CA SER A 238 18.30 18.68 21.28
C SER A 238 17.92 17.82 22.51
N SER A 239 16.69 17.98 23.01
CA SER A 239 16.17 17.22 24.15
C SER A 239 14.70 16.84 23.94
N TYR A 240 14.19 15.93 24.78
CA TYR A 240 12.80 15.45 24.74
C TYR A 240 11.78 16.59 24.76
N THR A 241 12.04 17.65 25.52
CA THR A 241 11.15 18.82 25.63
C THR A 241 11.42 19.88 24.57
N GLU A 242 12.69 20.16 24.24
CA GLU A 242 13.03 21.20 23.25
C GLU A 242 12.61 20.81 21.84
N SER A 243 12.74 19.52 21.48
CA SER A 243 12.24 18.98 20.21
C SER A 243 10.71 18.91 20.13
N GLY A 244 10.01 19.05 21.24
CA GLY A 244 8.56 18.84 21.35
C GLY A 244 8.12 17.38 21.29
N TYR A 245 9.05 16.42 21.39
CA TYR A 245 8.72 14.99 21.45
C TYR A 245 7.90 14.62 22.68
N ASP A 246 8.02 15.38 23.77
CA ASP A 246 7.16 15.28 24.95
C ASP A 246 5.70 15.55 24.63
N VAL A 247 5.43 16.61 23.88
CA VAL A 247 4.07 16.95 23.46
C VAL A 247 3.52 15.88 22.50
N ARG A 248 4.32 15.41 21.54
CA ARG A 248 3.91 14.33 20.62
C ARG A 248 3.61 13.04 21.38
N THR A 249 4.44 12.67 22.34
CA THR A 249 4.25 11.45 23.14
C THR A 249 2.99 11.55 24.00
N GLN A 250 2.69 12.72 24.54
CA GLN A 250 1.46 12.95 25.28
C GLN A 250 0.22 12.85 24.39
N GLU A 251 0.25 13.42 23.18
CA GLU A 251 -0.83 13.31 22.18
C GLU A 251 -1.15 11.85 21.82
N PHE A 252 -0.11 11.03 21.63
CA PHE A 252 -0.27 9.62 21.21
C PHE A 252 -0.45 8.62 22.36
N SER A 253 -0.40 9.08 23.62
CA SER A 253 -0.47 8.20 24.80
C SER A 253 -1.72 7.31 24.87
N ASN A 254 -2.85 7.78 24.33
CA ASN A 254 -4.13 7.04 24.26
C ASN A 254 -4.48 6.55 22.83
N TYR A 255 -3.57 6.70 21.85
CA TYR A 255 -3.83 6.32 20.46
C TYR A 255 -4.04 4.81 20.32
N SER A 256 -5.04 4.38 19.54
CA SER A 256 -5.56 3.01 19.65
C SER A 256 -4.74 1.95 18.90
N VAL A 257 -3.99 2.38 17.89
CA VAL A 257 -3.15 1.54 17.02
C VAL A 257 -1.65 1.87 17.21
N PRO A 258 -0.73 1.00 16.76
CA PRO A 258 0.70 1.27 16.88
C PRO A 258 1.09 2.56 16.15
N ALA A 259 1.85 3.42 16.82
CA ALA A 259 2.42 4.64 16.24
C ALA A 259 3.95 4.55 16.26
N PHE A 260 4.61 5.00 15.19
CA PHE A 260 6.06 5.03 15.08
C PHE A 260 6.50 6.20 14.18
N PHE A 261 7.78 6.54 14.22
CA PHE A 261 8.32 7.53 13.30
C PHE A 261 8.58 6.87 11.95
N ALA A 262 7.76 7.17 10.95
CA ALA A 262 7.93 6.65 9.60
C ALA A 262 9.14 7.28 8.88
N GLU A 263 9.54 8.48 9.33
CA GLU A 263 10.81 9.13 9.02
C GLU A 263 11.27 9.98 10.21
N TYR A 264 12.58 9.98 10.48
CA TYR A 264 13.24 10.95 11.38
C TYR A 264 14.71 11.14 10.97
N GLY A 265 15.36 12.13 11.58
CA GLY A 265 16.79 12.41 11.40
C GLY A 265 17.05 13.75 10.71
N CYS A 266 16.62 14.84 11.34
CA CYS A 266 16.82 16.21 10.86
C CYS A 266 18.29 16.49 10.50
N ASN A 267 18.54 17.00 9.29
CA ASN A 267 19.89 17.34 8.81
C ASN A 267 20.23 18.84 8.87
N SER A 268 19.48 19.65 9.64
CA SER A 268 19.83 21.08 9.82
C SER A 268 21.15 21.30 10.57
N VAL A 269 21.65 20.26 11.27
CA VAL A 269 22.97 20.25 11.92
C VAL A 269 23.71 18.99 11.46
N GLU A 270 24.87 19.18 10.84
CA GLU A 270 25.67 18.10 10.25
C GLU A 270 27.10 18.04 10.83
N PRO A 271 27.70 16.84 10.94
CA PRO A 271 27.07 15.52 10.80
C PRO A 271 25.97 15.29 11.83
N ARG A 272 24.93 14.53 11.48
CA ARG A 272 23.79 14.28 12.37
C ARG A 272 24.23 13.44 13.58
N PRO A 273 23.97 13.88 14.82
CA PRO A 273 24.41 13.14 16.01
C PRO A 273 23.46 12.00 16.41
N PHE A 274 22.23 12.00 15.89
CA PHE A 274 21.16 11.03 16.16
C PHE A 274 20.83 10.84 17.66
N THR A 275 20.91 11.91 18.47
CA THR A 275 20.60 11.83 19.91
C THR A 275 19.13 11.53 20.19
N GLU A 276 18.24 11.82 19.24
CA GLU A 276 16.82 11.45 19.27
C GLU A 276 16.59 9.94 19.37
N VAL A 277 17.55 9.12 18.93
CA VAL A 277 17.47 7.66 19.05
C VAL A 277 17.41 7.25 20.52
N GLN A 278 18.19 7.86 21.41
CA GLN A 278 18.12 7.52 22.84
C GLN A 278 16.77 7.90 23.46
N ALA A 279 16.17 9.01 23.02
CA ALA A 279 14.85 9.42 23.48
C ALA A 279 13.76 8.45 22.98
N LEU A 280 13.73 8.17 21.68
CA LEU A 280 12.69 7.34 21.03
C LEU A 280 12.57 5.94 21.63
N TYR A 281 13.70 5.31 21.94
CA TYR A 281 13.72 3.97 22.56
C TYR A 281 13.89 4.01 24.09
N GLY A 282 13.89 5.21 24.68
CA GLY A 282 13.99 5.42 26.13
C GLY A 282 12.67 5.16 26.86
N ASP A 283 12.70 5.26 28.19
CA ASP A 283 11.57 4.94 29.06
C ASP A 283 10.38 5.90 28.91
N GLU A 284 10.61 7.12 28.42
CA GLU A 284 9.53 8.09 28.20
C GLU A 284 8.73 7.80 26.92
N MET A 285 9.41 7.36 25.85
CA MET A 285 8.78 7.22 24.53
C MET A 285 8.43 5.78 24.16
N SER A 286 9.25 4.78 24.52
CA SER A 286 8.99 3.37 24.17
C SER A 286 7.67 2.77 24.72
N PRO A 287 7.04 3.31 25.78
CA PRO A 287 5.68 2.89 26.15
C PRO A 287 4.62 3.30 25.11
N VAL A 288 4.83 4.38 24.36
CA VAL A 288 3.89 4.95 23.38
C VAL A 288 4.29 4.60 21.95
N TRP A 289 5.54 4.84 21.59
CA TRP A 289 6.07 4.70 20.24
C TRP A 289 6.66 3.30 20.00
N SER A 290 6.40 2.76 18.82
CA SER A 290 6.91 1.45 18.37
C SER A 290 8.27 1.54 17.66
N GLY A 291 9.07 2.56 17.99
CA GLY A 291 10.37 2.83 17.34
C GLY A 291 10.25 3.77 16.14
N GLY A 292 11.15 3.64 15.17
CA GLY A 292 11.14 4.51 14.00
C GLY A 292 12.12 4.14 12.89
N ILE A 293 11.98 4.83 11.76
CA ILE A 293 12.71 4.61 10.51
C ILE A 293 13.55 5.86 10.21
N VAL A 294 14.88 5.72 10.19
CA VAL A 294 15.76 6.85 9.87
C VAL A 294 15.73 7.14 8.37
N TYR A 295 15.63 8.42 8.00
CA TYR A 295 15.68 8.88 6.62
C TYR A 295 17.10 9.40 6.30
N MET A 296 17.87 8.81 5.39
CA MET A 296 17.63 7.59 4.58
C MET A 296 18.96 6.86 4.31
N TYR A 297 18.91 5.65 3.73
CA TYR A 297 20.12 4.87 3.46
C TYR A 297 21.07 5.56 2.47
N PHE A 298 20.55 5.92 1.29
CA PHE A 298 21.34 6.45 0.18
C PHE A 298 21.55 7.96 0.31
N GLN A 299 22.78 8.40 0.09
CA GLN A 299 23.13 9.80 -0.07
C GLN A 299 22.72 10.28 -1.46
N GLU A 300 21.78 11.21 -1.49
CA GLU A 300 21.31 11.87 -2.69
C GLU A 300 21.57 13.38 -2.61
N THR A 301 20.95 14.18 -3.48
CA THR A 301 21.10 15.65 -3.48
C THR A 301 20.49 16.35 -2.28
N ASN A 302 19.74 15.62 -1.45
CA ASN A 302 19.03 16.11 -0.27
C ASN A 302 19.83 16.05 1.03
N ASP A 303 21.05 15.49 1.01
CA ASP A 303 21.95 15.41 2.17
C ASP A 303 21.38 14.62 3.38
N TYR A 304 20.62 13.55 3.11
CA TYR A 304 20.07 12.66 4.15
C TYR A 304 20.72 11.27 4.24
N GLY A 305 21.72 10.97 3.42
CA GLY A 305 22.26 9.62 3.32
C GLY A 305 23.07 9.17 4.52
N LEU A 306 23.01 7.86 4.81
CA LEU A 306 23.97 7.19 5.69
C LEU A 306 25.18 6.70 4.90
N VAL A 307 25.00 6.32 3.63
CA VAL A 307 26.07 5.84 2.76
C VAL A 307 26.03 6.51 1.39
N SER A 308 27.17 6.65 0.75
CA SER A 308 27.25 6.95 -0.67
C SER A 308 27.58 5.70 -1.48
N VAL A 309 26.97 5.55 -2.64
CA VAL A 309 27.12 4.38 -3.51
C VAL A 309 27.68 4.82 -4.86
N SER A 310 28.77 4.20 -5.28
CA SER A 310 29.36 4.39 -6.61
C SER A 310 29.59 3.02 -7.26
N GLY A 311 28.70 2.64 -8.18
CA GLY A 311 28.67 1.29 -8.74
C GLY A 311 28.44 0.24 -7.66
N ASN A 312 29.39 -0.68 -7.48
CA ASN A 312 29.32 -1.73 -6.45
C ASN A 312 30.04 -1.35 -5.15
N THR A 313 30.55 -0.12 -5.03
CA THR A 313 31.28 0.34 -3.84
C THR A 313 30.38 1.21 -2.98
N VAL A 314 30.24 0.82 -1.71
CA VAL A 314 29.59 1.60 -0.66
C VAL A 314 30.66 2.30 0.16
N SER A 315 30.49 3.59 0.41
CA SER A 315 31.30 4.36 1.38
C SER A 315 30.39 4.86 2.50
N THR A 316 30.71 4.48 3.74
CA THR A 316 29.98 4.97 4.91
C THR A 316 30.26 6.46 5.13
N LEU A 317 29.23 7.23 5.47
CA LEU A 317 29.35 8.64 5.83
C LEU A 317 29.46 8.79 7.35
N SER A 318 29.78 10.00 7.83
CA SER A 318 29.86 10.27 9.28
C SER A 318 28.55 9.94 10.01
N ASP A 319 27.43 10.13 9.33
CA ASP A 319 26.09 9.83 9.84
C ASP A 319 25.86 8.33 10.06
N PHE A 320 26.46 7.46 9.23
CA PHE A 320 26.42 6.01 9.45
C PHE A 320 27.03 5.65 10.81
N ASP A 321 28.23 6.16 11.09
CA ASP A 321 28.93 5.86 12.33
C ASP A 321 28.21 6.46 13.54
N ASN A 322 27.65 7.66 13.40
CA ASN A 322 26.88 8.30 14.47
C ASN A 322 25.60 7.51 14.77
N TYR A 323 24.81 7.18 13.75
CA TYR A 323 23.59 6.39 13.91
C TYR A 323 23.89 5.00 14.46
N SER A 324 24.89 4.30 13.91
CA SER A 324 25.31 2.97 14.37
C SER A 324 25.67 2.98 15.87
N ARG A 325 26.40 4.01 16.33
CA ARG A 325 26.73 4.17 17.75
C ARG A 325 25.49 4.38 18.63
N GLN A 326 24.52 5.17 18.18
CA GLN A 326 23.30 5.43 18.93
C GLN A 326 22.41 4.17 19.01
N ILE A 327 22.13 3.55 17.87
CA ILE A 327 21.23 2.38 17.77
C ILE A 327 21.84 1.12 18.40
N ALA A 328 23.16 1.04 18.56
CA ALA A 328 23.81 -0.03 19.32
C ALA A 328 23.44 -0.02 20.81
N ASN A 329 23.12 1.16 21.36
CA ASN A 329 22.90 1.33 22.80
C ASN A 329 21.43 1.26 23.23
N VAL A 330 20.48 1.15 22.29
CA VAL A 330 19.05 1.12 22.64
C VAL A 330 18.61 -0.23 23.18
N THR A 331 17.88 -0.21 24.30
CA THR A 331 17.28 -1.39 24.94
C THR A 331 15.89 -1.03 25.48
N PRO A 332 14.89 -0.80 24.61
CA PRO A 332 13.57 -0.38 25.05
C PRO A 332 12.91 -1.44 25.94
N SER A 333 12.23 -0.99 26.99
CA SER A 333 11.43 -1.85 27.84
C SER A 333 10.30 -2.49 27.04
N SER A 334 10.13 -3.81 27.14
CA SER A 334 9.13 -4.56 26.38
C SER A 334 8.07 -5.19 27.29
N VAL A 335 6.86 -5.36 26.75
CA VAL A 335 5.79 -6.16 27.37
C VAL A 335 5.54 -7.42 26.55
N ALA A 336 5.28 -8.55 27.19
CA ALA A 336 4.86 -9.76 26.46
C ALA A 336 3.41 -9.61 25.97
N MET A 337 3.09 -10.09 24.77
CA MET A 337 1.75 -10.01 24.15
C MET A 337 0.66 -10.60 25.07
N SER A 338 0.98 -11.67 25.80
CA SER A 338 0.07 -12.33 26.75
C SER A 338 -0.19 -11.50 28.01
N ALA A 339 0.77 -10.67 28.42
CA ALA A 339 0.64 -9.76 29.56
C ALA A 339 0.09 -8.38 29.16
N TYR A 340 0.11 -8.05 27.86
CA TYR A 340 -0.41 -6.78 27.37
C TYR A 340 -1.94 -6.79 27.29
N SER A 341 -2.57 -5.86 28.01
CA SER A 341 -4.01 -5.62 28.00
C SER A 341 -4.25 -4.21 27.45
N PRO A 342 -4.62 -4.06 26.17
CA PRO A 342 -4.88 -2.76 25.57
C PRO A 342 -6.03 -2.03 26.29
N SER A 343 -5.81 -0.77 26.65
CA SER A 343 -6.82 0.13 27.21
C SER A 343 -7.08 1.36 26.34
N ASN A 344 -6.23 1.60 25.34
CA ASN A 344 -6.33 2.73 24.41
C ASN A 344 -7.61 2.58 23.58
N SER A 345 -8.15 3.71 23.12
CA SER A 345 -9.42 3.74 22.40
C SER A 345 -9.35 4.70 21.22
N PRO A 346 -10.05 4.39 20.11
CA PRO A 346 -10.12 5.28 18.96
C PRO A 346 -10.53 6.70 19.33
N ALA A 347 -9.88 7.69 18.72
CA ALA A 347 -10.25 9.08 18.87
C ALA A 347 -11.67 9.38 18.33
N ALA A 348 -12.25 10.50 18.78
CA ALA A 348 -13.45 11.03 18.15
C ALA A 348 -13.09 11.64 16.79
N CYS A 349 -13.96 11.47 15.78
CA CYS A 349 -13.71 12.07 14.47
C CYS A 349 -13.71 13.61 14.57
N PRO A 350 -12.74 14.30 13.94
CA PRO A 350 -12.72 15.76 13.91
C PRO A 350 -13.96 16.30 13.18
N ALA A 351 -14.48 17.42 13.69
CA ALA A 351 -15.52 18.18 13.00
C ALA A 351 -14.92 18.95 11.82
N THR A 352 -15.72 19.18 10.77
CA THR A 352 -15.30 20.04 9.67
C THR A 352 -15.20 21.50 10.12
N GLY A 353 -14.26 22.25 9.55
CA GLY A 353 -13.94 23.61 9.93
C GLY A 353 -12.84 24.22 9.05
N SER A 354 -12.22 25.31 9.52
CA SER A 354 -11.24 26.06 8.74
C SER A 354 -9.93 25.31 8.46
N THR A 355 -9.60 24.31 9.28
CA THR A 355 -8.36 23.52 9.16
C THR A 355 -8.62 22.04 8.90
N TRP A 356 -9.89 21.63 8.74
CA TRP A 356 -10.25 20.25 8.49
C TRP A 356 -11.49 20.15 7.61
N ALA A 357 -11.36 19.54 6.44
CA ALA A 357 -12.39 19.55 5.40
C ALA A 357 -13.02 18.17 5.15
N ALA A 358 -12.50 17.07 5.70
CA ALA A 358 -13.03 15.73 5.47
C ALA A 358 -14.01 15.27 6.56
N VAL A 359 -15.25 14.94 6.18
CA VAL A 359 -16.14 14.16 7.06
C VAL A 359 -15.65 12.71 7.13
N ALA A 360 -15.88 12.05 8.26
CA ALA A 360 -15.41 10.68 8.47
C ALA A 360 -16.28 9.62 7.79
N THR A 361 -17.52 9.96 7.47
CA THR A 361 -18.48 9.06 6.81
C THR A 361 -19.59 9.88 6.13
N PRO A 362 -20.11 9.45 4.97
CA PRO A 362 -19.58 8.34 4.16
C PRO A 362 -18.19 8.67 3.58
N LEU A 363 -17.49 7.65 3.09
CA LEU A 363 -16.22 7.76 2.37
C LEU A 363 -16.48 7.56 0.87
N PRO A 364 -15.54 7.93 -0.02
CA PRO A 364 -15.62 7.61 -1.44
C PRO A 364 -15.96 6.13 -1.69
N PRO A 365 -16.73 5.81 -2.76
CA PRO A 365 -17.11 4.45 -3.07
C PRO A 365 -15.89 3.58 -3.37
N THR A 366 -15.99 2.27 -3.12
CA THR A 366 -14.95 1.32 -3.52
C THR A 366 -14.87 1.26 -5.06
N PRO A 367 -13.68 1.42 -5.66
CA PRO A 367 -13.48 1.32 -7.09
C PRO A 367 -14.02 0.01 -7.67
N ASN A 368 -14.83 0.09 -8.71
CA ASN A 368 -15.53 -1.05 -9.30
C ASN A 368 -15.58 -0.91 -10.82
N GLN A 369 -14.56 -1.46 -11.47
CA GLN A 369 -14.39 -1.41 -12.92
C GLN A 369 -15.54 -2.08 -13.70
N GLU A 370 -16.19 -3.11 -13.13
CA GLU A 370 -17.38 -3.73 -13.74
C GLU A 370 -18.53 -2.71 -13.79
N LEU A 371 -18.81 -2.01 -12.68
CA LEU A 371 -19.82 -0.97 -12.64
C LEU A 371 -19.52 0.16 -13.64
N CYS A 372 -18.28 0.61 -13.72
CA CYS A 372 -17.87 1.66 -14.66
C CYS A 372 -18.07 1.22 -16.12
N SER A 373 -17.67 -0.01 -16.45
CA SER A 373 -17.89 -0.60 -17.79
C SER A 373 -19.38 -0.75 -18.10
N CYS A 374 -20.16 -1.27 -17.16
CA CYS A 374 -21.61 -1.41 -17.29
C CYS A 374 -22.28 -0.05 -17.51
N MET A 375 -21.85 0.98 -16.78
CA MET A 375 -22.38 2.34 -16.94
C MET A 375 -22.07 2.85 -18.33
N TYR A 376 -20.81 2.77 -18.76
CA TYR A 376 -20.37 3.22 -20.07
C TYR A 376 -21.15 2.54 -21.22
N ASP A 377 -21.43 1.25 -21.10
CA ASP A 377 -22.18 0.48 -22.11
C ASP A 377 -23.64 0.90 -22.24
N THR A 378 -24.24 1.45 -21.19
CA THR A 378 -25.61 1.98 -21.23
C THR A 378 -25.72 3.34 -21.93
N LEU A 379 -24.60 4.03 -22.14
CA LEU A 379 -24.58 5.37 -22.71
C LEU A 379 -24.80 5.37 -24.22
N SER A 380 -25.56 6.35 -24.70
CA SER A 380 -25.80 6.59 -26.13
C SER A 380 -24.92 7.71 -26.70
N CYS A 381 -24.53 8.68 -25.89
CA CYS A 381 -23.56 9.71 -26.26
C CYS A 381 -22.26 9.49 -25.48
N VAL A 382 -21.15 9.34 -26.18
CA VAL A 382 -19.84 9.04 -25.56
C VAL A 382 -18.75 9.93 -26.14
N VAL A 383 -17.58 9.96 -25.49
CA VAL A 383 -16.39 10.64 -26.00
C VAL A 383 -15.99 10.03 -27.35
N SER A 384 -15.73 10.88 -28.34
CA SER A 384 -15.23 10.44 -29.64
C SER A 384 -13.79 9.92 -29.49
N SER A 385 -13.46 8.84 -30.21
CA SER A 385 -12.10 8.26 -30.20
C SER A 385 -11.02 9.20 -30.74
N SER A 386 -11.40 10.30 -31.40
CA SER A 386 -10.48 11.34 -31.88
C SER A 386 -10.19 12.42 -30.84
N THR A 387 -10.87 12.41 -29.70
CA THR A 387 -10.73 13.42 -28.64
C THR A 387 -9.45 13.17 -27.86
N ASN A 388 -8.64 14.21 -27.67
CA ASN A 388 -7.41 14.09 -26.89
C ASN A 388 -7.71 14.23 -25.40
N SER A 389 -7.04 13.45 -24.54
CA SER A 389 -7.21 13.56 -23.08
C SER A 389 -6.82 14.93 -22.53
N SER A 390 -5.93 15.66 -23.20
CA SER A 390 -5.60 17.05 -22.84
C SER A 390 -6.77 18.02 -22.98
N ASP A 391 -7.80 17.70 -23.78
CA ASP A 391 -9.00 18.52 -23.94
C ASP A 391 -10.06 18.23 -22.86
N TYR A 392 -9.93 17.13 -22.11
CA TYR A 392 -10.97 16.66 -21.19
C TYR A 392 -11.30 17.68 -20.11
N GLY A 393 -10.32 18.40 -19.57
CA GLY A 393 -10.58 19.44 -18.56
C GLY A 393 -11.48 20.56 -19.09
N THR A 394 -11.26 21.01 -20.32
CA THR A 394 -12.12 22.01 -20.98
C THR A 394 -13.52 21.45 -21.22
N LEU A 395 -13.61 20.20 -21.70
CA LEU A 395 -14.89 19.56 -21.99
C LEU A 395 -15.72 19.31 -20.72
N PHE A 396 -15.08 18.90 -19.61
CA PHE A 396 -15.73 18.81 -18.31
C PHE A 396 -16.27 20.18 -17.86
N GLY A 397 -15.44 21.22 -17.94
CA GLY A 397 -15.84 22.58 -17.60
C GLY A 397 -17.04 23.08 -18.41
N GLU A 398 -17.08 22.74 -19.71
CA GLU A 398 -18.21 23.05 -20.59
C GLU A 398 -19.47 22.27 -20.19
N VAL A 399 -19.41 20.93 -20.21
CA VAL A 399 -20.61 20.09 -20.06
C VAL A 399 -21.19 20.16 -18.64
N CYS A 400 -20.35 20.20 -17.61
CA CYS A 400 -20.80 20.34 -16.22
C CYS A 400 -21.37 21.75 -15.96
N GLY A 401 -20.95 22.75 -16.74
CA GLY A 401 -21.51 24.11 -16.68
C GLY A 401 -22.95 24.22 -17.19
N TYR A 402 -23.48 23.21 -17.89
CA TYR A 402 -24.85 23.21 -18.41
C TYR A 402 -25.92 22.78 -17.36
N GLY A 403 -25.51 22.37 -16.16
CA GLY A 403 -26.42 22.14 -15.03
C GLY A 403 -25.84 21.21 -13.95
N ASP A 404 -26.20 21.49 -12.71
CA ASP A 404 -25.67 20.82 -11.52
C ASP A 404 -25.91 19.30 -11.48
N ASP A 405 -26.98 18.81 -12.14
CA ASP A 405 -27.36 17.40 -12.21
C ASP A 405 -26.56 16.59 -13.24
N ILE A 406 -25.85 17.25 -14.17
CA ILE A 406 -25.18 16.58 -15.29
C ILE A 406 -23.99 15.75 -14.82
N CYS A 407 -23.21 16.29 -13.87
CA CYS A 407 -21.99 15.68 -13.37
C CYS A 407 -22.13 15.13 -11.94
N ALA A 408 -23.33 15.18 -11.35
CA ALA A 408 -23.60 14.73 -9.98
C ALA A 408 -23.22 13.26 -9.74
N GLY A 409 -23.32 12.40 -10.77
CA GLY A 409 -23.02 10.97 -10.66
C GLY A 409 -21.55 10.61 -10.40
N PHE A 410 -20.63 11.56 -10.58
CA PHE A 410 -19.21 11.38 -10.28
C PHE A 410 -18.59 12.57 -9.52
N ALA A 411 -19.42 13.54 -9.11
CA ALA A 411 -18.97 14.62 -8.25
C ALA A 411 -18.51 14.06 -6.89
N ALA A 412 -17.49 14.68 -6.30
CA ALA A 412 -16.94 14.31 -5.01
C ALA A 412 -16.78 15.54 -4.11
N ASN A 413 -17.33 15.48 -2.90
CA ASN A 413 -17.21 16.53 -1.91
C ASN A 413 -16.97 15.93 -0.52
N ALA A 414 -15.71 15.98 -0.07
CA ALA A 414 -15.34 15.42 1.22
C ALA A 414 -15.84 16.24 2.42
N THR A 415 -16.27 17.49 2.22
CA THR A 415 -16.82 18.34 3.30
C THR A 415 -18.26 18.01 3.64
N THR A 416 -19.02 17.50 2.68
CA THR A 416 -20.39 17.03 2.91
C THR A 416 -20.48 15.51 2.94
N GLY A 417 -19.47 14.80 2.42
CA GLY A 417 -19.52 13.36 2.22
C GLY A 417 -20.36 12.97 1.00
N ASP A 418 -20.59 13.89 0.07
CA ASP A 418 -21.36 13.60 -1.13
C ASP A 418 -20.41 13.06 -2.21
N TYR A 419 -20.53 11.77 -2.50
CA TYR A 419 -19.74 11.10 -3.55
C TYR A 419 -20.68 10.41 -4.52
N GLY A 420 -20.57 10.77 -5.79
CA GLY A 420 -21.27 10.08 -6.87
C GLY A 420 -20.78 8.64 -7.02
N ALA A 421 -21.70 7.73 -7.33
CA ALA A 421 -21.45 6.30 -7.49
C ALA A 421 -20.52 5.95 -8.67
N TYR A 422 -20.13 6.92 -9.49
CA TYR A 422 -19.18 6.75 -10.60
C TYR A 422 -17.92 7.61 -10.44
N GLY A 423 -17.71 8.20 -9.25
CA GLY A 423 -16.52 9.02 -8.95
C GLY A 423 -15.19 8.27 -9.06
N MET A 424 -15.22 6.93 -8.99
CA MET A 424 -14.07 6.05 -9.17
C MET A 424 -13.75 5.70 -10.63
N CYS A 425 -14.67 5.96 -11.56
CA CYS A 425 -14.49 5.60 -12.96
C CYS A 425 -13.43 6.48 -13.63
N ASN A 426 -12.87 6.01 -14.74
CA ASN A 426 -11.85 6.81 -15.43
C ASN A 426 -12.45 8.06 -16.09
N SER A 427 -11.59 9.03 -16.41
CA SER A 427 -12.03 10.33 -16.96
C SER A 427 -12.78 10.23 -18.29
N THR A 428 -12.49 9.22 -19.12
CA THR A 428 -13.24 8.99 -20.38
C THR A 428 -14.67 8.54 -20.08
N GLU A 429 -14.85 7.66 -19.11
CA GLU A 429 -16.17 7.16 -18.69
C GLU A 429 -16.99 8.25 -18.00
N GLN A 430 -16.37 9.04 -17.12
CA GLN A 430 -17.02 10.18 -16.47
C GLN A 430 -17.45 11.26 -17.47
N LEU A 431 -16.58 11.61 -18.43
CA LEU A 431 -16.93 12.59 -19.46
C LEU A 431 -18.03 12.07 -20.39
N ALA A 432 -17.99 10.79 -20.75
CA ALA A 432 -19.06 10.15 -21.51
C ALA A 432 -20.38 10.19 -20.74
N LEU A 433 -20.37 9.94 -19.43
CA LEU A 433 -21.55 10.03 -18.59
C LEU A 433 -22.13 11.45 -18.60
N ALA A 434 -21.29 12.47 -18.47
CA ALA A 434 -21.71 13.87 -18.53
C ALA A 434 -22.31 14.23 -19.90
N PHE A 435 -21.65 13.87 -21.01
CA PHE A 435 -22.19 14.05 -22.36
C PHE A 435 -23.53 13.35 -22.55
N ASN A 436 -23.66 12.12 -22.06
CA ASN A 436 -24.91 11.37 -22.14
C ASN A 436 -26.04 11.99 -21.32
N ASN A 437 -25.74 12.46 -20.10
CA ASN A 437 -26.72 13.13 -19.24
C ASN A 437 -27.22 14.43 -19.90
N TYR A 438 -26.31 15.22 -20.47
CA TYR A 438 -26.69 16.40 -21.26
C TYR A 438 -27.53 16.03 -22.48
N TYR A 439 -27.11 15.04 -23.27
CA TYR A 439 -27.83 14.56 -24.46
C TYR A 439 -29.26 14.14 -24.13
N ILE A 440 -29.47 13.37 -23.06
CA ILE A 440 -30.80 12.97 -22.58
C ILE A 440 -31.61 14.20 -22.15
N LYS A 441 -30.99 15.14 -21.41
CA LYS A 441 -31.63 16.39 -20.98
C LYS A 441 -32.09 17.25 -22.16
N GLN A 442 -31.37 17.19 -23.28
CA GLN A 442 -31.75 17.82 -24.55
C GLN A 442 -32.72 16.97 -25.39
N SER A 443 -33.46 16.05 -24.76
CA SER A 443 -34.43 15.17 -25.43
C SER A 443 -33.81 14.29 -26.53
N SER A 444 -32.56 13.89 -26.35
CA SER A 444 -31.83 13.00 -27.27
C SER A 444 -31.72 13.55 -28.70
N GLN A 445 -31.63 14.87 -28.86
CA GLN A 445 -31.37 15.49 -30.16
C GLN A 445 -29.94 15.15 -30.61
N ALA A 446 -29.78 14.65 -31.83
CA ALA A 446 -28.46 14.24 -32.34
C ALA A 446 -27.41 15.37 -32.28
N SER A 447 -27.82 16.63 -32.47
CA SER A 447 -26.95 17.80 -32.35
C SER A 447 -26.47 18.08 -30.92
N ALA A 448 -27.14 17.54 -29.90
CA ALA A 448 -26.70 17.64 -28.50
C ALA A 448 -25.60 16.64 -28.14
N CYS A 449 -25.28 15.69 -29.03
CA CYS A 449 -24.14 14.79 -28.92
C CYS A 449 -23.11 15.11 -30.01
N SER A 450 -22.47 16.28 -29.90
CA SER A 450 -21.43 16.69 -30.86
C SER A 450 -20.22 17.28 -30.15
N PHE A 451 -20.38 18.33 -29.33
CA PHE A 451 -19.28 19.01 -28.61
C PHE A 451 -18.08 19.29 -29.52
N ASP A 452 -18.36 19.96 -30.66
CA ASP A 452 -17.39 20.24 -31.73
C ASP A 452 -16.66 19.01 -32.29
N GLY A 453 -17.30 17.85 -32.23
CA GLY A 453 -16.75 16.56 -32.68
C GLY A 453 -16.08 15.74 -31.58
N SER A 454 -16.04 16.27 -30.34
CA SER A 454 -15.50 15.58 -29.17
C SER A 454 -16.45 14.50 -28.61
N ALA A 455 -17.70 14.48 -29.04
CA ALA A 455 -18.67 13.44 -28.69
C ALA A 455 -19.25 12.76 -29.94
N THR A 456 -19.65 11.51 -29.77
CA THR A 456 -20.27 10.71 -30.84
C THR A 456 -21.36 9.80 -30.28
N LEU A 457 -22.33 9.47 -31.13
CA LEU A 457 -23.39 8.53 -30.80
C LEU A 457 -22.90 7.09 -30.95
N LYS A 458 -23.25 6.24 -29.98
CA LYS A 458 -23.11 4.79 -30.06
C LYS A 458 -24.42 4.09 -29.73
N SER A 459 -24.53 2.82 -30.13
CA SER A 459 -25.63 1.97 -29.68
C SER A 459 -25.45 1.61 -28.19
N SER A 460 -26.43 1.95 -27.36
CA SER A 460 -26.46 1.56 -25.94
C SER A 460 -26.84 0.09 -25.77
N SER A 461 -26.32 -0.57 -24.73
CA SER A 461 -26.75 -1.89 -24.28
C SER A 461 -26.99 -1.92 -22.77
N THR A 462 -27.95 -2.72 -22.30
CA THR A 462 -28.28 -2.82 -20.86
C THR A 462 -27.38 -3.80 -20.09
N GLY A 463 -26.36 -4.36 -20.75
CA GLY A 463 -25.54 -5.44 -20.20
C GLY A 463 -26.33 -6.70 -19.80
N GLY A 464 -25.65 -7.62 -19.11
CA GLY A 464 -26.26 -8.78 -18.46
C GLY A 464 -26.96 -8.45 -17.13
N SER A 465 -27.48 -9.45 -16.43
CA SER A 465 -28.17 -9.28 -15.14
C SER A 465 -27.28 -8.71 -14.02
N ALA A 466 -25.97 -8.97 -14.08
CA ALA A 466 -24.98 -8.39 -13.15
C ALA A 466 -24.92 -6.86 -13.31
N CYS A 467 -24.66 -6.36 -14.54
CA CYS A 467 -24.72 -4.93 -14.85
C CYS A 467 -26.04 -4.28 -14.44
N SER A 468 -27.17 -4.92 -14.72
CA SER A 468 -28.48 -4.38 -14.33
C SER A 468 -28.63 -4.20 -12.81
N SER A 469 -27.99 -5.05 -12.00
CA SER A 469 -28.02 -4.96 -10.54
C SER A 469 -27.10 -3.85 -10.04
N LEU A 470 -25.87 -3.78 -10.53
CA LEU A 470 -24.89 -2.76 -10.19
C LEU A 470 -25.39 -1.34 -10.54
N ILE A 471 -25.93 -1.17 -11.76
CA ILE A 471 -26.49 0.11 -12.20
C ILE A 471 -27.69 0.52 -11.35
N LYS A 472 -28.50 -0.45 -10.89
CA LYS A 472 -29.62 -0.16 -9.98
C LYS A 472 -29.13 0.32 -8.61
N GLU A 473 -28.09 -0.29 -8.05
CA GLU A 473 -27.44 0.16 -6.80
C GLU A 473 -26.89 1.58 -6.94
N ALA A 474 -26.23 1.86 -8.07
CA ALA A 474 -25.68 3.18 -8.38
C ALA A 474 -26.75 4.28 -8.61
N GLY A 475 -28.04 3.95 -8.60
CA GLY A 475 -29.11 4.91 -8.85
C GLY A 475 -29.32 5.22 -10.34
N GLY A 476 -29.01 4.27 -11.22
CA GLY A 476 -29.03 4.44 -12.66
C GLY A 476 -27.85 5.29 -13.15
N THR A 477 -27.96 5.87 -14.35
CA THR A 477 -26.93 6.77 -14.90
C THR A 477 -26.85 8.12 -14.15
N ALA A 478 -27.82 8.43 -13.28
CA ALA A 478 -27.71 9.59 -12.40
C ALA A 478 -26.57 9.44 -11.38
N GLY A 479 -26.20 8.20 -11.00
CA GLY A 479 -25.07 7.94 -10.11
C GLY A 479 -25.25 8.44 -8.68
N THR A 480 -26.49 8.70 -8.25
CA THR A 480 -26.78 9.24 -6.92
C THR A 480 -27.08 8.16 -5.88
N GLY A 481 -26.87 6.89 -6.23
CA GLY A 481 -27.07 5.74 -5.33
C GLY A 481 -25.82 5.40 -4.52
N THR A 482 -25.89 4.29 -3.79
CA THR A 482 -24.76 3.76 -3.01
C THR A 482 -24.54 2.31 -3.40
N VAL A 483 -23.33 2.02 -3.87
CA VAL A 483 -22.94 0.69 -4.33
C VAL A 483 -22.34 -0.06 -3.16
N THR A 484 -22.88 -1.24 -2.88
CA THR A 484 -22.42 -2.10 -1.77
C THR A 484 -21.81 -3.41 -2.26
N SER A 485 -22.02 -3.72 -3.54
CA SER A 485 -21.38 -4.84 -4.22
C SER A 485 -19.87 -4.65 -4.32
N ALA A 486 -19.12 -5.66 -3.88
CA ALA A 486 -17.67 -5.68 -4.01
C ALA A 486 -17.25 -5.81 -5.49
N PRO A 487 -16.04 -5.33 -5.86
CA PRO A 487 -15.52 -5.51 -7.21
C PRO A 487 -15.35 -7.00 -7.50
N SER A 488 -15.90 -7.52 -8.59
CA SER A 488 -15.57 -8.88 -9.01
C SER A 488 -14.12 -8.87 -9.50
N GLY A 489 -13.20 -9.49 -8.77
CA GLY A 489 -11.77 -9.48 -9.09
C GLY A 489 -11.44 -9.82 -10.55
N THR A 490 -10.41 -9.13 -11.07
CA THR A 490 -9.70 -9.31 -12.35
C THR A 490 -10.28 -8.63 -13.60
N GLY A 491 -10.23 -7.29 -13.64
CA GLY A 491 -10.03 -6.54 -14.88
C GLY A 491 -8.54 -6.40 -15.21
N ALA A 492 -7.85 -7.53 -15.42
CA ALA A 492 -6.54 -7.47 -16.08
C ALA A 492 -6.78 -6.97 -17.50
N GLY A 493 -6.30 -5.76 -17.80
CA GLY A 493 -6.48 -5.09 -19.07
C GLY A 493 -6.16 -6.01 -20.25
N ALA A 494 -7.02 -5.94 -21.27
CA ALA A 494 -6.81 -6.61 -22.54
C ALA A 494 -5.52 -6.10 -23.20
N ALA A 495 -4.41 -6.77 -22.95
CA ALA A 495 -3.21 -6.66 -23.78
C ALA A 495 -3.55 -7.17 -25.18
N SER A 496 -3.32 -6.32 -26.19
CA SER A 496 -3.57 -6.63 -27.59
C SER A 496 -2.85 -7.92 -28.00
N SER A 497 -3.62 -8.91 -28.46
CA SER A 497 -3.07 -10.17 -28.97
C SER A 497 -2.47 -9.98 -30.36
N GLY A 498 -1.14 -9.85 -30.40
CA GLY A 498 -0.35 -10.12 -31.59
C GLY A 498 -0.42 -11.60 -31.93
N SER A 499 -0.89 -11.93 -33.14
CA SER A 499 -1.06 -13.32 -33.58
C SER A 499 0.28 -14.06 -33.68
N SER A 500 0.39 -15.23 -33.06
CA SER A 500 1.23 -16.30 -33.59
C SER A 500 0.76 -17.68 -33.10
N SER A 501 0.96 -18.66 -33.97
CA SER A 501 0.21 -19.90 -34.09
C SER A 501 0.67 -21.07 -33.20
N SER A 502 -0.32 -21.84 -32.74
CA SER A 502 -0.36 -23.29 -32.55
C SER A 502 0.66 -23.99 -31.62
N SER A 503 0.15 -24.58 -30.53
CA SER A 503 0.28 -26.02 -30.29
C SER A 503 -0.76 -26.54 -29.29
N LYS A 504 -1.15 -27.80 -29.49
CA LYS A 504 -2.28 -28.52 -28.87
C LYS A 504 -1.95 -29.01 -27.47
N GLY A 505 -2.95 -29.03 -26.58
CA GLY A 505 -2.89 -29.82 -25.35
C GLY A 505 -4.05 -29.56 -24.40
N ALA A 506 -5.26 -30.00 -24.75
CA ALA A 506 -6.39 -30.04 -23.83
C ALA A 506 -6.20 -31.20 -22.84
N ALA A 507 -6.30 -30.91 -21.54
CA ALA A 507 -6.53 -31.92 -20.51
C ALA A 507 -7.65 -31.42 -19.59
N ALA A 508 -8.72 -32.21 -19.53
CA ALA A 508 -9.96 -31.95 -18.83
C ALA A 508 -9.76 -32.00 -17.30
N GLY A 509 -10.37 -31.04 -16.60
CA GLY A 509 -10.50 -31.05 -15.14
C GLY A 509 -11.29 -32.26 -14.66
N SER A 510 -10.83 -32.86 -13.57
CA SER A 510 -11.57 -33.86 -12.79
C SER A 510 -11.77 -33.35 -11.36
N PRO A 511 -12.92 -33.65 -10.73
CA PRO A 511 -13.34 -33.04 -9.48
C PRO A 511 -12.68 -33.70 -8.26
N VAL A 512 -12.43 -32.89 -7.24
CA VAL A 512 -11.93 -33.31 -5.92
C VAL A 512 -13.10 -33.82 -5.06
N PRO A 513 -13.07 -35.04 -4.49
CA PRO A 513 -13.99 -35.44 -3.45
C PRO A 513 -13.36 -35.32 -2.07
N SER A 514 -14.05 -34.62 -1.17
CA SER A 514 -13.81 -34.56 0.27
C SER A 514 -14.34 -35.80 0.98
N TYR A 515 -13.55 -36.42 1.87
CA TYR A 515 -14.08 -37.29 2.93
C TYR A 515 -13.24 -37.24 4.22
N SER A 516 -13.96 -37.27 5.34
CA SER A 516 -13.53 -37.16 6.73
C SER A 516 -12.95 -38.46 7.31
N SER A 517 -11.91 -38.29 8.14
CA SER A 517 -11.56 -38.99 9.40
C SER A 517 -11.81 -40.51 9.60
N VAL A 518 -10.74 -41.23 9.97
CA VAL A 518 -10.47 -41.88 11.29
C VAL A 518 -9.54 -43.13 11.15
N LEU A 519 -8.28 -42.97 11.61
CA LEU A 519 -7.28 -43.94 12.15
C LEU A 519 -6.69 -45.08 11.24
N PRO A 520 -5.54 -45.74 11.60
CA PRO A 520 -4.39 -45.31 12.45
C PRO A 520 -2.96 -45.85 12.11
N VAL A 521 -1.94 -45.14 12.61
CA VAL A 521 -0.73 -45.62 13.36
C VAL A 521 0.32 -46.52 12.67
N ALA A 522 0.09 -47.13 11.50
CA ALA A 522 1.12 -48.01 10.90
C ALA A 522 2.31 -47.26 10.27
N PHE A 523 2.17 -45.97 9.94
CA PHE A 523 3.19 -45.22 9.19
C PHE A 523 4.22 -44.49 10.09
N VAL A 524 3.85 -44.20 11.34
CA VAL A 524 4.72 -43.47 12.29
C VAL A 524 5.78 -44.39 12.91
N ALA A 525 5.52 -45.70 12.99
CA ALA A 525 6.50 -46.67 13.52
C ALA A 525 7.68 -46.95 12.57
N VAL A 526 7.49 -46.78 11.26
CA VAL A 526 8.55 -47.04 10.26
C VAL A 526 9.54 -45.87 10.17
N LEU A 527 9.08 -44.62 10.34
CA LEU A 527 9.94 -43.43 10.36
C LEU A 527 10.77 -43.31 11.64
N ALA A 528 10.27 -43.80 12.78
CA ALA A 528 11.02 -43.84 14.03
C ALA A 528 12.17 -44.88 14.01
N MET A 529 12.02 -46.01 13.31
CA MET A 529 13.09 -47.01 13.19
C MET A 529 14.24 -46.56 12.25
N VAL A 530 13.94 -45.79 11.21
CA VAL A 530 14.99 -45.27 10.29
C VAL A 530 15.79 -44.14 10.95
N SER A 531 15.18 -43.36 11.85
CA SER A 531 15.87 -42.29 12.58
C SER A 531 16.73 -42.81 13.75
N GLY A 532 16.40 -43.97 14.33
CA GLY A 532 17.17 -44.61 15.41
C GLY A 532 18.42 -45.35 14.97
N MET A 533 18.51 -45.81 13.71
CA MET A 533 19.68 -46.53 13.19
C MET A 533 20.80 -45.62 12.68
N GLY A 534 20.53 -44.33 12.45
CA GLY A 534 21.53 -43.34 12.05
C GLY A 534 22.46 -42.86 13.17
N MET A 535 22.13 -43.14 14.44
CA MET A 535 22.90 -42.72 15.63
C MET A 535 23.85 -43.81 16.18
N ILE A 536 23.99 -44.95 15.49
CA ILE A 536 24.89 -46.06 15.90
C ILE A 536 26.05 -46.28 14.88
N LEU A 537 26.15 -45.44 13.84
CA LEU A 537 27.23 -45.51 12.83
C LEU A 537 27.94 -44.16 12.60
N LEU A 538 28.25 -43.45 13.69
CA LEU A 538 29.32 -42.46 13.77
C LEU A 538 30.11 -42.66 15.07
#